data_AF-A0A5B0BX73-F1
#
_entry.id   AF-A0A5B0BX73-F1
#
_cell.length_a   1.000
_cell.length_b   1.000
_cell.length_c   1.000
_cell.angle_alpha   90.00
_cell.angle_beta   90.00
_cell.angle_gamma   90.00
#
_symmetry.space_group_name_H-M   'P 1'
#
loop_
_entity.id
_entity.type
_entity.pdbx_description
1 polymer ?
#
loop_
_entity_poly.entity_id
_entity_poly.type
_entity_poly.pdbx_seq_one_letter_code
_entity_poly.pdbx_strand_id
1 'polypeptide(L)'
;MGAKSTPLAIKVAIYERLLSGQMSREIGRSYVLSQPTVLKYANDAVDALRRIHSIDASPVLLGFLSRKLKTQCFQYPDDDEVRSLMAPILEPYLTRAESIDFAGRESADQPLSTRVSRSTEEEFLQIVSSLAEGQRPGMTPSALLRELVENFVTQHRGNQPAFNPATAPIQQVAKSSMPAVDTDALLADVMDAIRFQFAQHGLAQKPV
;
A
#
# COMPACT_ATOMS: atom_id res chain seq x y z
N MET A 1 0.05 7.53 -23.38
CA MET A 1 1.12 6.65 -22.86
C MET A 1 0.50 5.31 -22.50
N GLY A 2 0.76 4.26 -23.28
CA GLY A 2 0.19 2.93 -23.02
C GLY A 2 0.78 2.33 -21.74
N ALA A 3 -0.06 1.73 -20.90
CA ALA A 3 0.37 1.00 -19.72
C ALA A 3 1.46 0.00 -20.13
N LYS A 4 2.68 0.18 -19.64
CA LYS A 4 3.80 -0.71 -19.95
C LYS A 4 3.45 -2.10 -19.42
N SER A 5 3.18 -3.03 -20.33
CA SER A 5 2.91 -4.44 -20.00
C SER A 5 3.94 -4.96 -19.00
N THR A 6 3.48 -5.68 -17.98
CA THR A 6 4.34 -6.29 -16.96
C THR A 6 5.36 -7.21 -17.63
N PRO A 7 6.67 -7.03 -17.36
CA PRO A 7 7.70 -7.86 -17.97
C PRO A 7 7.46 -9.36 -17.72
N LEU A 8 7.70 -10.19 -18.72
CA LEU A 8 7.54 -11.65 -18.61
C LEU A 8 8.37 -12.23 -17.45
N ALA A 9 9.58 -11.71 -17.21
CA ALA A 9 10.43 -12.09 -16.09
C ALA A 9 9.69 -12.00 -14.73
N ILE A 10 8.97 -10.90 -14.49
CA ILE A 10 8.17 -10.71 -13.26
C ILE A 10 7.03 -11.72 -13.18
N LYS A 11 6.35 -11.96 -14.31
CA LYS A 11 5.26 -12.95 -14.35
C LYS A 11 5.77 -14.37 -14.05
N VAL A 12 6.93 -14.72 -14.59
CA VAL A 12 7.59 -16.01 -14.32
C VAL A 12 8.03 -16.12 -12.86
N ALA A 13 8.60 -15.06 -12.27
CA ALA A 13 8.95 -15.05 -10.86
C ALA A 13 7.73 -15.16 -9.93
N ILE A 14 6.60 -14.56 -10.30
CA ILE A 14 5.31 -14.75 -9.59
C ILE A 14 4.85 -16.20 -9.69
N TYR A 15 4.94 -16.79 -10.88
CA TYR A 15 4.56 -18.19 -11.12
C TYR A 15 5.42 -19.17 -10.33
N GLU A 16 6.76 -19.01 -10.34
CA GLU A 16 7.69 -19.84 -9.58
C GLU A 16 7.37 -19.81 -8.08
N ARG A 17 7.14 -18.63 -7.50
CA ARG A 17 6.78 -18.52 -6.07
C ARG A 17 5.49 -19.25 -5.72
N LEU A 18 4.50 -19.23 -6.61
CA LEU A 18 3.26 -20.01 -6.44
C LEU A 18 3.53 -21.52 -6.50
N LEU A 19 4.39 -21.96 -7.41
CA LEU A 19 4.79 -23.36 -7.51
C LEU A 19 5.56 -23.83 -6.27
N SER A 20 6.39 -22.94 -5.70
CA SER A 20 7.13 -23.15 -4.45
C SER A 20 6.26 -23.04 -3.18
N GLY A 21 4.93 -22.94 -3.34
CA GLY A 21 3.96 -23.04 -2.25
C GLY A 21 3.63 -21.72 -1.54
N GLN A 22 4.13 -20.57 -2.02
CA GLN A 22 3.77 -19.28 -1.41
C GLN A 22 2.31 -18.92 -1.70
N MET A 23 1.66 -18.28 -0.72
CA MET A 23 0.27 -17.88 -0.89
C MET A 23 0.17 -16.67 -1.84
N SER A 24 -0.77 -16.73 -2.79
CA SER A 24 -1.03 -15.64 -3.74
C SER A 24 -1.25 -14.26 -3.09
N ARG A 25 -1.78 -14.21 -1.86
CA ARG A 25 -1.94 -12.97 -1.08
C ARG A 25 -0.60 -12.38 -0.63
N GLU A 26 0.35 -13.20 -0.23
CA GLU A 26 1.69 -12.77 0.22
C GLU A 26 2.55 -12.31 -0.95
N ILE A 27 2.46 -13.03 -2.07
CA ILE A 27 3.06 -12.62 -3.33
C ILE A 27 2.48 -11.28 -3.78
N GLY A 28 1.15 -11.11 -3.69
CA GLY A 28 0.48 -9.84 -4.00
C GLY A 28 1.03 -8.68 -3.19
N ARG A 29 1.26 -8.85 -1.89
CA ARG A 29 1.89 -7.82 -1.05
C ARG A 29 3.32 -7.49 -1.51
N SER A 30 4.11 -8.51 -1.86
CA SER A 30 5.51 -8.35 -2.27
C SER A 30 5.68 -7.58 -3.59
N TYR A 31 4.71 -7.72 -4.51
CA TYR A 31 4.71 -7.07 -5.82
C TYR A 31 3.76 -5.87 -5.91
N VAL A 32 3.09 -5.49 -4.81
CA VAL A 32 2.06 -4.44 -4.77
C VAL A 32 0.94 -4.69 -5.80
N LEU A 33 0.45 -5.93 -5.83
CA LEU A 33 -0.58 -6.43 -6.74
C LEU A 33 -1.80 -6.96 -5.98
N SER A 34 -2.98 -6.84 -6.61
CA SER A 34 -4.17 -7.55 -6.15
C SER A 34 -4.02 -9.06 -6.33
N GLN A 35 -4.68 -9.85 -5.47
CA GLN A 35 -4.68 -11.32 -5.60
C GLN A 35 -5.17 -11.80 -6.98
N PRO A 36 -6.26 -11.26 -7.58
CA PRO A 36 -6.64 -11.59 -8.95
C PRO A 36 -5.54 -11.30 -9.99
N THR A 37 -4.80 -10.20 -9.83
CA THR A 37 -3.70 -9.84 -10.75
C THR A 37 -2.53 -10.82 -10.66
N VAL A 38 -2.19 -11.27 -9.45
CA VAL A 38 -1.17 -12.32 -9.24
C VAL A 38 -1.54 -13.60 -10.00
N LEU A 39 -2.79 -14.06 -9.86
CA LEU A 39 -3.26 -15.26 -10.55
C LEU A 39 -3.29 -15.07 -12.07
N LYS A 40 -3.71 -13.89 -12.56
CA LYS A 40 -3.66 -13.55 -13.98
C LYS A 40 -2.23 -13.64 -14.51
N TYR A 41 -1.27 -12.99 -13.85
CA TYR A 41 0.12 -12.98 -14.28
C TYR A 41 0.77 -14.36 -14.24
N ALA A 42 0.42 -15.21 -13.27
CA ALA A 42 0.86 -16.59 -13.26
C ALA A 42 0.34 -17.39 -14.47
N ASN A 43 -0.94 -17.22 -14.84
CA ASN A 43 -1.48 -17.87 -16.05
C ASN A 43 -0.85 -17.30 -17.34
N ASP A 44 -0.65 -15.98 -17.42
CA ASP A 44 0.06 -15.36 -18.52
C ASP A 44 1.49 -15.91 -18.66
N ALA A 45 2.17 -16.21 -17.55
CA ALA A 45 3.49 -16.84 -17.55
C ALA A 45 3.41 -18.26 -18.12
N VAL A 46 2.44 -19.08 -17.68
CA VAL A 46 2.21 -20.43 -18.22
C VAL A 46 2.00 -20.39 -19.74
N ASP A 47 1.16 -19.48 -20.23
CA ASP A 47 0.89 -19.35 -21.67
C ASP A 47 2.12 -18.92 -22.48
N ALA A 48 2.98 -18.08 -21.90
CA ALA A 48 4.24 -17.68 -22.51
C ALA A 48 5.26 -18.82 -22.50
N LEU A 49 5.39 -19.54 -21.38
CA LEU A 49 6.30 -20.67 -21.21
C LEU A 49 5.98 -21.81 -22.19
N ARG A 50 4.69 -22.12 -22.40
CA ARG A 50 4.26 -23.14 -23.39
C ARG A 50 4.72 -22.87 -24.83
N ARG A 51 5.11 -21.63 -25.15
CA ARG A 51 5.61 -21.24 -26.49
C ARG A 51 7.13 -21.34 -26.61
N ILE A 52 7.83 -21.63 -25.52
CA ILE A 52 9.29 -21.84 -25.54
C ILE A 52 9.56 -23.19 -26.19
N HIS A 53 10.43 -23.21 -27.19
CA HIS A 53 10.73 -24.42 -27.96
C HIS A 53 11.16 -25.61 -27.08
N SER A 54 11.98 -25.38 -26.06
CA SER A 54 12.42 -26.41 -25.11
C SER A 54 11.27 -27.01 -24.28
N ILE A 55 10.21 -26.24 -24.04
CA ILE A 55 9.00 -26.71 -23.35
C ILE A 55 8.12 -27.46 -24.33
N ASP A 56 7.90 -26.92 -25.52
CA ASP A 56 7.12 -27.54 -26.59
C ASP A 56 7.70 -28.89 -27.05
N ALA A 57 9.02 -29.02 -27.04
CA ALA A 57 9.72 -30.27 -27.34
C ALA A 57 9.68 -31.30 -26.19
N SER A 58 9.18 -30.95 -25.00
CA SER A 58 9.11 -31.83 -23.83
C SER A 58 7.66 -32.22 -23.52
N PRO A 59 7.25 -33.47 -23.83
CA PRO A 59 5.90 -33.95 -23.53
C PRO A 59 5.56 -33.88 -22.03
N VAL A 60 6.56 -34.07 -21.16
CA VAL A 60 6.43 -33.98 -19.70
C VAL A 60 6.07 -32.55 -19.29
N LEU A 61 6.81 -31.55 -19.76
CA LEU A 61 6.56 -30.15 -19.43
C LEU A 61 5.27 -29.63 -20.08
N LEU A 62 4.97 -30.02 -21.32
CA LEU A 62 3.68 -29.71 -21.96
C LEU A 62 2.51 -30.30 -21.17
N GLY A 63 2.61 -31.57 -20.78
CA GLY A 63 1.62 -32.27 -19.98
C GLY A 63 1.40 -31.58 -18.63
N PHE A 64 2.47 -31.21 -17.94
CA PHE A 64 2.41 -30.46 -16.68
C PHE A 64 1.75 -29.08 -16.88
N LEU A 65 2.26 -28.28 -17.81
CA LEU A 65 1.79 -26.92 -18.04
C LEU A 65 0.36 -26.89 -18.58
N SER A 66 -0.14 -27.93 -19.25
CA SER A 66 -1.53 -28.03 -19.72
C SER A 66 -2.57 -28.03 -18.59
N ARG A 67 -2.17 -28.45 -17.38
CA ARG A 67 -3.05 -28.56 -16.20
C ARG A 67 -3.44 -27.18 -15.68
N LYS A 68 -4.48 -27.12 -14.85
CA LYS A 68 -4.86 -25.88 -14.16
C LYS A 68 -3.75 -25.46 -13.19
N LEU A 69 -3.54 -24.15 -13.05
CA LEU A 69 -2.52 -23.58 -12.14
C LEU A 69 -2.58 -24.19 -10.72
N LYS A 70 -3.78 -24.37 -10.16
CA LYS A 70 -3.95 -25.01 -8.83
C LYS A 70 -3.36 -26.42 -8.76
N THR A 71 -3.55 -27.21 -9.82
CA THR A 71 -3.02 -28.58 -9.93
C THR A 71 -1.50 -28.57 -10.09
N GLN A 72 -0.97 -27.63 -10.89
CA GLN A 72 0.48 -27.44 -11.03
C GLN A 72 1.14 -27.13 -9.69
N CYS A 73 0.61 -26.16 -8.93
CA CYS A 73 1.13 -25.81 -7.60
C CYS A 73 1.08 -26.98 -6.60
N PHE A 74 0.09 -27.87 -6.71
CA PHE A 74 -0.02 -29.03 -5.84
C PHE A 74 0.99 -30.13 -6.20
N GLN A 75 1.29 -30.31 -7.49
CA GLN A 75 2.13 -31.42 -7.96
C GLN A 75 3.62 -31.07 -8.06
N TYR A 76 3.93 -29.80 -8.35
CA TYR A 76 5.29 -29.36 -8.59
C TYR A 76 6.28 -29.68 -7.46
N PRO A 77 5.92 -29.58 -6.16
CA PRO A 77 6.85 -29.93 -5.07
C PRO A 77 7.28 -31.40 -5.08
N ASP A 78 6.43 -32.29 -5.57
CA ASP A 78 6.62 -33.75 -5.52
C ASP A 78 7.06 -34.35 -6.88
N ASP A 79 7.21 -33.52 -7.92
CA ASP A 79 7.53 -33.94 -9.29
C ASP A 79 8.97 -33.57 -9.67
N ASP A 80 9.92 -34.42 -9.23
CA ASP A 80 11.36 -34.21 -9.43
C ASP A 80 11.76 -34.05 -10.90
N GLU A 81 11.10 -34.81 -11.79
CA GLU A 81 11.36 -34.77 -13.22
C GLU A 81 10.95 -33.40 -13.80
N VAL A 82 9.74 -32.93 -13.50
CA VAL A 82 9.28 -31.61 -13.91
C VAL A 82 10.19 -30.52 -13.35
N ARG A 83 10.58 -30.59 -12.07
CA ARG A 83 11.47 -29.59 -11.46
C ARG A 83 12.84 -29.54 -12.16
N SER A 84 13.45 -30.69 -12.40
CA SER A 84 14.76 -30.77 -13.08
C SER A 84 14.71 -30.23 -14.51
N LEU A 85 13.61 -30.47 -15.23
CA LEU A 85 13.44 -29.99 -16.61
C LEU A 85 13.06 -28.51 -16.67
N MET A 86 12.27 -28.03 -15.72
CA MET A 86 11.74 -26.67 -15.70
C MET A 86 12.76 -25.65 -15.18
N ALA A 87 13.54 -26.00 -14.14
CA ALA A 87 14.50 -25.10 -13.49
C ALA A 87 15.43 -24.34 -14.45
N PRO A 88 16.16 -25.00 -15.38
CA PRO A 88 17.06 -24.29 -16.30
C PRO A 88 16.32 -23.36 -17.28
N ILE A 89 15.03 -23.59 -17.53
CA ILE A 89 14.20 -22.76 -18.40
C ILE A 89 13.73 -21.50 -17.66
N LEU A 90 13.42 -21.62 -16.37
CA LEU A 90 12.98 -20.50 -15.54
C LEU A 90 14.13 -19.60 -15.12
N GLU A 91 15.31 -20.17 -14.84
CA GLU A 91 16.50 -19.47 -14.34
C GLU A 91 16.77 -18.11 -15.03
N PRO A 92 16.89 -18.00 -16.37
CA PRO A 92 17.17 -16.72 -17.02
C PRO A 92 16.09 -15.65 -16.78
N TYR A 93 14.83 -16.05 -16.54
CA TYR A 93 13.76 -15.14 -16.19
C TYR A 93 13.84 -14.71 -14.73
N LEU A 94 14.21 -15.62 -13.83
CA LEU A 94 14.36 -15.34 -12.40
C LEU A 94 15.52 -14.37 -12.16
N THR A 95 16.70 -14.61 -12.74
CA THR A 95 17.83 -13.68 -12.68
C THR A 95 17.46 -12.30 -13.22
N ARG A 96 16.70 -12.25 -14.32
CA ARG A 96 16.24 -10.98 -14.89
C ARG A 96 15.21 -10.28 -13.98
N ALA A 97 14.36 -11.03 -13.29
CA ALA A 97 13.37 -10.47 -12.39
C ALA A 97 14.02 -9.77 -11.19
N GLU A 98 15.13 -10.29 -10.67
CA GLU A 98 15.91 -9.68 -9.59
C GLU A 98 16.45 -8.28 -9.94
N SER A 99 16.75 -8.06 -11.22
CA SER A 99 17.23 -6.75 -11.72
C SER A 99 16.13 -5.71 -11.93
N ILE A 100 14.84 -6.09 -11.81
CA ILE A 100 13.71 -5.20 -12.09
C ILE A 100 13.13 -4.71 -10.76
N ASP A 101 13.24 -3.41 -10.51
CA ASP A 101 12.44 -2.76 -9.45
C ASP A 101 10.97 -2.69 -9.89
N PHE A 102 10.23 -3.73 -9.55
CA PHE A 102 8.80 -3.84 -9.87
C PHE A 102 7.92 -3.25 -8.77
N ALA A 103 8.35 -3.31 -7.52
CA ALA A 103 7.59 -2.75 -6.39
C ALA A 103 7.50 -1.21 -6.48
N GLY A 104 8.51 -0.56 -7.06
CA GLY A 104 8.50 0.88 -7.35
C GLY A 104 7.67 1.30 -8.57
N ARG A 105 7.11 0.37 -9.37
CA ARG A 105 6.24 0.73 -10.50
C ARG A 105 4.84 1.09 -9.99
N GLU A 106 4.47 2.37 -10.14
CA GLU A 106 3.06 2.79 -10.15
C GLU A 106 2.29 1.98 -11.20
N SER A 107 1.44 1.06 -10.73
CA SER A 107 0.53 0.32 -11.61
C SER A 107 -0.83 1.01 -11.63
N ALA A 108 -1.37 1.23 -12.83
CA ALA A 108 -2.70 1.84 -13.02
C ALA A 108 -3.86 0.95 -12.50
N ASP A 109 -3.57 -0.25 -12.00
CA ASP A 109 -4.52 -1.18 -11.38
C ASP A 109 -4.37 -1.28 -9.84
N GLN A 110 -3.50 -0.48 -9.24
CA GLN A 110 -3.40 -0.40 -7.78
C GLN A 110 -4.68 0.21 -7.20
N PRO A 111 -5.34 -0.41 -6.20
CA PRO A 111 -6.37 0.27 -5.42
C PRO A 111 -5.77 1.56 -4.81
N LEU A 112 -6.60 2.60 -4.63
CA LEU A 112 -6.14 3.91 -4.15
C LEU A 112 -5.26 3.82 -2.89
N SER A 113 -5.55 2.87 -2.00
CA SER A 113 -4.77 2.59 -0.78
C SER A 113 -3.32 2.13 -1.00
N THR A 114 -2.94 1.80 -2.24
CA THR A 114 -1.58 1.36 -2.59
C THR A 114 -0.82 2.38 -3.45
N ARG A 115 -1.50 3.44 -3.90
CA ARG A 115 -0.87 4.59 -4.61
C ARG A 115 -0.57 5.75 -3.67
N VAL A 116 -1.26 5.80 -2.55
CA VAL A 116 -0.93 6.70 -1.45
C VAL A 116 0.21 6.04 -0.69
N SER A 117 1.34 6.73 -0.55
CA SER A 117 2.44 6.21 0.26
C SER A 117 1.96 5.94 1.68
N ARG A 118 2.50 4.92 2.35
CA ARG A 118 2.08 4.59 3.72
C ARG A 118 2.17 5.79 4.67
N SER A 119 3.22 6.60 4.53
CA SER A 119 3.37 7.85 5.29
C SER A 119 2.26 8.85 5.00
N THR A 120 1.88 9.00 3.72
CA THR A 120 0.77 9.89 3.34
C THR A 120 -0.58 9.37 3.82
N GLU A 121 -0.79 8.06 3.84
CA GLU A 121 -2.03 7.44 4.37
C GLU A 121 -2.12 7.65 5.90
N GLU A 122 -1.02 7.43 6.61
CA GLU A 122 -0.92 7.67 8.06
C GLU A 122 -1.15 9.15 8.41
N GLU A 123 -0.52 10.08 7.68
CA GLU A 123 -0.74 11.52 7.83
C GLU A 123 -2.19 11.91 7.54
N PHE A 124 -2.78 11.38 6.47
CA PHE A 124 -4.17 11.66 6.12
C PHE A 124 -5.14 11.19 7.21
N LEU A 125 -4.96 9.98 7.75
CA LEU A 125 -5.77 9.46 8.86
C LEU A 125 -5.60 10.28 10.14
N GLN A 126 -4.39 10.77 10.41
CA GLN A 126 -4.12 11.66 11.54
C GLN A 126 -4.85 13.00 11.38
N ILE A 127 -4.83 13.58 10.18
CA ILE A 127 -5.57 14.80 9.85
C ILE A 127 -7.07 14.59 10.06
N VAL A 128 -7.65 13.52 9.50
CA VAL A 128 -9.08 13.21 9.67
C VAL A 128 -9.45 13.01 11.14
N SER A 129 -8.60 12.37 11.94
CA SER A 129 -8.83 12.18 13.37
C SER A 129 -8.83 13.52 14.12
N SER A 130 -7.85 14.39 13.85
CA SER A 130 -7.80 15.73 14.46
C SER A 130 -9.00 16.62 14.08
N LEU A 131 -9.51 16.48 12.84
CA LEU A 131 -10.71 17.18 12.36
C LEU A 131 -11.98 16.68 13.07
N ALA A 132 -12.09 15.37 13.31
CA ALA A 132 -13.21 14.79 14.04
C ALA A 132 -13.26 15.31 15.49
N GLU A 133 -12.10 15.41 16.15
CA GLU A 133 -11.99 15.94 17.50
C GLU A 133 -12.29 17.45 17.58
N GLY A 134 -11.81 18.24 16.60
CA GLY A 134 -11.90 19.70 16.64
C GLY A 134 -13.20 20.31 16.09
N GLN A 135 -13.81 19.70 15.06
CA GLN A 135 -14.94 20.32 14.32
C GLN A 135 -16.27 19.57 14.50
N ARG A 136 -16.24 18.28 14.86
CA ARG A 136 -17.42 17.39 14.91
C ARG A 136 -17.38 16.47 16.15
N PRO A 137 -17.42 17.01 17.38
CA PRO A 137 -17.31 16.21 18.60
C PRO A 137 -18.39 15.11 18.64
N GLY A 138 -17.96 13.87 18.88
CA GLY A 138 -18.81 12.67 18.90
C GLY A 138 -18.86 11.88 17.58
N MET A 139 -18.23 12.37 16.52
CA MET A 139 -18.12 11.65 15.25
C MET A 139 -16.85 10.81 15.22
N THR A 140 -16.94 9.54 14.81
CA THR A 140 -15.75 8.69 14.67
C THR A 140 -14.95 9.09 13.42
N PRO A 141 -13.61 8.94 13.41
CA PRO A 141 -12.79 9.25 12.24
C PRO A 141 -13.26 8.54 10.96
N SER A 142 -13.72 7.30 11.08
CA SER A 142 -14.28 6.52 9.96
C SER A 142 -15.60 7.10 9.42
N ALA A 143 -16.46 7.62 10.30
CA ALA A 143 -17.71 8.26 9.90
C ALA A 143 -17.44 9.61 9.20
N LEU A 144 -16.47 10.38 9.71
CA LEU A 144 -16.03 11.62 9.08
C LEU A 144 -15.41 11.38 7.70
N LEU A 145 -14.55 10.37 7.58
CA LEU A 145 -13.95 9.97 6.29
C LEU A 145 -15.03 9.63 5.27
N ARG A 146 -16.03 8.84 5.68
CA ARG A 146 -17.17 8.46 4.82
C ARG A 146 -17.92 9.70 4.33
N GLU A 147 -18.25 10.63 5.22
CA GLU A 147 -18.94 11.87 4.85
C GLU A 147 -18.11 12.74 3.89
N LEU A 148 -16.80 12.88 4.13
CA LEU A 148 -15.91 13.65 3.25
C LEU A 148 -15.89 13.06 1.82
N VAL A 149 -15.79 11.73 1.71
CA VAL A 149 -15.82 11.04 0.42
C VAL A 149 -17.18 11.16 -0.25
N GLU A 150 -18.29 10.98 0.48
CA GLU A 150 -19.64 11.13 -0.05
C GLU A 150 -19.92 12.56 -0.52
N ASN A 151 -19.50 13.57 0.23
CA ASN A 151 -19.61 14.98 -0.13
C ASN A 151 -18.77 15.31 -1.36
N PHE A 152 -17.53 14.84 -1.42
CA PHE A 152 -16.65 15.02 -2.57
C PHE A 152 -17.29 14.43 -3.84
N VAL A 153 -17.79 13.19 -3.78
CA VAL A 153 -18.47 12.56 -4.91
C VAL A 153 -19.72 13.36 -5.30
N THR A 154 -20.53 13.79 -4.34
CA THR A 154 -21.77 14.52 -4.61
C THR A 154 -21.50 15.89 -5.26
N GLN A 155 -20.48 16.61 -4.81
CA GLN A 155 -20.06 17.90 -5.38
C GLN A 155 -19.53 17.76 -6.81
N HIS A 156 -18.87 16.64 -7.13
CA HIS A 156 -18.25 16.42 -8.44
C HIS A 156 -19.08 15.57 -9.42
N ARG A 157 -20.22 15.03 -8.99
CA ARG A 157 -21.11 14.23 -9.85
C ARG A 157 -21.86 15.06 -10.89
N GLY A 158 -22.01 16.37 -10.65
CA GLY A 158 -22.85 17.27 -11.47
C GLY A 158 -22.13 18.25 -12.39
N ASN A 159 -20.83 18.51 -12.19
CA ASN A 159 -20.09 19.55 -12.93
C ASN A 159 -18.75 19.01 -13.45
N GLN A 160 -18.66 18.70 -14.74
CA GLN A 160 -17.39 18.76 -15.46
C GLN A 160 -17.30 20.11 -16.18
N PRO A 161 -16.19 20.84 -16.00
CA PRO A 161 -15.02 20.59 -16.84
C PRO A 161 -13.83 20.10 -16.01
N ALA A 162 -12.86 19.50 -16.71
CA ALA A 162 -11.67 18.85 -16.17
C ALA A 162 -11.13 19.50 -14.87
N PHE A 163 -11.32 18.78 -13.75
CA PHE A 163 -10.66 19.13 -12.51
C PHE A 163 -9.16 18.96 -12.73
N ASN A 164 -8.44 20.07 -12.90
CA ASN A 164 -7.00 20.07 -13.00
C ASN A 164 -6.48 20.27 -11.57
N PRO A 165 -6.06 19.21 -10.84
CA PRO A 165 -5.69 19.31 -9.43
C PRO A 165 -4.45 20.20 -9.20
N ALA A 166 -3.72 20.55 -10.26
CA ALA A 166 -2.60 21.48 -10.22
C ALA A 166 -3.02 22.96 -10.03
N THR A 167 -4.29 23.30 -10.24
CA THR A 167 -4.78 24.69 -10.22
C THR A 167 -5.89 24.94 -9.22
N ALA A 168 -6.39 23.92 -8.54
CA ALA A 168 -7.25 24.14 -7.38
C ALA A 168 -6.36 24.66 -6.25
N PRO A 169 -6.54 25.91 -5.78
CA PRO A 169 -6.01 26.24 -4.46
C PRO A 169 -6.76 25.29 -3.53
N ILE A 170 -6.06 24.32 -2.95
CA ILE A 170 -6.41 23.84 -1.63
C ILE A 170 -6.61 25.13 -0.86
N GLN A 171 -7.84 25.45 -0.45
CA GLN A 171 -8.05 26.52 0.50
C GLN A 171 -7.11 26.17 1.63
N GLN A 172 -5.99 26.88 1.71
CA GLN A 172 -5.14 26.83 2.87
C GLN A 172 -6.11 27.10 3.98
N VAL A 173 -6.36 26.07 4.79
CA VAL A 173 -6.96 26.24 6.10
C VAL A 173 -6.18 27.41 6.66
N ALA A 174 -6.87 28.55 6.77
CA ALA A 174 -6.26 29.78 7.24
C ALA A 174 -5.47 29.34 8.46
N LYS A 175 -4.14 29.54 8.45
CA LYS A 175 -3.36 29.38 9.67
C LYS A 175 -4.13 30.21 10.67
N SER A 176 -4.86 29.54 11.57
CA SER A 176 -5.38 30.20 12.73
C SER A 176 -4.11 30.71 13.38
N SER A 177 -3.95 32.03 13.35
CA SER A 177 -2.96 32.68 14.19
C SER A 177 -3.31 32.20 15.58
N MET A 178 -2.56 31.22 16.10
CA MET A 178 -2.65 30.90 17.51
C MET A 178 -2.46 32.25 18.22
N PRO A 179 -3.34 32.63 19.16
CA PRO A 179 -3.04 33.77 19.98
C PRO A 179 -1.67 33.50 20.58
N ALA A 180 -0.73 34.44 20.40
CA ALA A 180 0.62 34.30 20.94
C ALA A 180 0.45 34.04 22.44
N VAL A 181 0.71 32.80 22.86
CA VAL A 181 0.65 32.43 24.27
C VAL A 181 1.85 33.13 24.89
N ASP A 182 1.58 34.10 25.77
CA ASP A 182 2.60 34.76 26.54
C ASP A 182 3.16 33.72 27.53
N THR A 183 4.25 33.08 27.12
CA THR A 183 4.88 31.99 27.86
C THR A 183 5.38 32.46 29.23
N ASP A 184 5.68 33.75 29.38
CA ASP A 184 6.17 34.30 30.64
C ASP A 184 5.03 34.46 31.65
N ALA A 185 3.85 34.88 31.18
CA ALA A 185 2.64 34.92 32.01
C ALA A 185 2.19 33.50 32.44
N LEU A 186 2.25 32.53 31.52
CA LEU A 186 1.91 31.14 31.82
C LEU A 186 2.87 30.52 32.84
N LEU A 187 4.17 30.82 32.73
CA LEU A 187 5.18 30.33 33.67
C LEU A 187 4.98 30.95 35.05
N ALA A 188 4.65 32.25 35.12
CA ALA A 188 4.34 32.93 36.38
C ALA A 188 3.13 32.32 37.08
N ASP A 189 2.04 32.07 36.35
CA ASP A 189 0.82 31.45 36.90
C ASP A 189 1.07 30.02 37.39
N VAL A 190 1.85 29.22 36.66
CA VAL A 190 2.23 27.87 37.09
C VAL A 190 3.09 27.93 38.35
N MET A 191 4.05 28.86 38.43
CA MET A 191 4.91 29.02 39.60
C MET A 191 4.14 29.51 40.82
N ASP A 192 3.14 30.37 40.64
CA ASP A 192 2.29 30.84 41.73
C ASP A 192 1.30 29.77 42.19
N ALA A 193 0.74 28.98 41.28
CA ALA A 193 -0.06 27.80 41.63
C ALA A 193 0.77 26.79 42.43
N ILE A 194 2.03 26.55 42.04
CA ILE A 194 2.96 25.69 42.77
C ILE A 194 3.24 26.26 44.17
N ARG A 195 3.57 27.55 44.29
CA ARG A 195 3.79 28.19 45.61
C ARG A 195 2.56 28.12 46.51
N PHE A 196 1.38 28.32 45.94
CA PHE A 196 0.11 28.21 46.65
C PHE A 196 -0.12 26.78 47.16
N GLN A 197 0.16 25.77 46.34
CA GLN A 197 0.10 24.35 46.73
C GLN A 197 1.10 24.03 47.85
N PHE A 198 2.34 24.53 47.75
CA PHE A 198 3.36 24.35 48.79
C PHE A 198 2.99 25.04 50.12
N ALA A 199 2.34 26.21 50.06
CA ALA A 199 1.83 26.91 51.25
C ALA A 199 0.65 26.15 51.89
N GLN A 200 -0.26 25.60 51.09
CA GLN A 200 -1.39 24.79 51.59
C GLN A 200 -0.95 23.48 52.24
N HIS A 201 0.19 22.92 51.81
CA HIS A 201 0.76 21.69 52.39
C HIS A 201 1.84 21.92 53.45
N GLY A 202 2.00 23.16 53.94
CA GLY A 202 2.89 23.47 55.07
C GLY A 202 4.39 23.35 54.76
N LEU A 203 4.77 23.38 53.48
CA LEU A 203 6.14 23.22 52.99
C LEU A 203 6.78 24.55 52.57
N ALA A 204 6.18 25.69 52.96
CA ALA A 204 6.74 27.00 52.67
C ALA A 204 8.10 27.17 53.37
N GLN A 205 9.15 27.48 52.59
CA GLN A 205 10.48 27.74 53.12
C GLN A 205 10.43 28.90 54.12
N LYS A 206 11.02 28.70 55.31
CA LYS A 206 11.30 29.78 56.26
C LYS A 206 12.28 30.78 55.61
N PRO A 207 12.03 32.09 55.71
CA PRO A 207 12.99 33.07 55.22
C PRO A 207 14.26 33.04 56.08
N VAL A 208 15.43 33.13 55.44
CA VAL A 208 16.71 33.54 56.03
C VAL A 208 16.94 34.98 55.60
#